data_AF-A0A524Q0F3-F1
#
_entry.id   AF-A0A524Q0F3-F1
#
_cell.length_a   1.000
_cell.length_b   1.000
_cell.length_c   1.000
_cell.angle_alpha   90.00
_cell.angle_beta   90.00
_cell.angle_gamma   90.00
#
_symmetry.space_group_name_H-M   'P 1'
#
loop_
_entity.id
_entity.type
_entity.pdbx_description
1 polymer ?
#
loop_
_entity_poly.entity_id
_entity_poly.type
_entity_poly.pdbx_seq_one_letter_code
_entity_poly.pdbx_strand_id
1 'polypeptide(L)'
;MIYKLIFILLLIAFSVMLILPTIGEKRMRIDLAADATAGQIDELKKRFPAGEYDIESKETAITVVGRNITDAVMNDIRNHPGVSNAVILQHWAEGAFMAKKINLGLDLQGGMHLVLQADFKKIESKSPDKKKLTEKEKTELTQQALELIRNRIDKFGVAEPSIRPRGNEAIEIQLPGVKDPRAVKRAIGTTGQVEYRLVDDEYSGKAAEWLSRNYRDQSLPEDAASQNKLLADMSVGIELPARLELLFNWDRKKDTNKIIPAYPVALVREVALAGSDISKAWIGQDEYGSLAVHFTTTAEGATKFADVTSKKNWTKRLAIVIDDKVRSAPRLNVQITSGQAMISGNFTIEEVNTLTRIIKEGALPVDLNIIEERTVGPSLGQDAIEGGVKAAIVGLGGIMLFILFYYKLAGLIANVGLILNTILCWPSCHGSVLPSPCRA
;
A
#
# COMPACT_ATOMS: atom_id res chain seq x y z
N MET A 1 16.17 -57.66 18.51
CA MET A 1 14.76 -57.19 18.42
C MET A 1 14.43 -56.16 19.50
N ILE A 2 14.84 -56.40 20.76
CA ILE A 2 14.56 -55.53 21.92
C ILE A 2 15.07 -54.08 21.74
N TYR A 3 16.31 -53.88 21.26
CA TYR A 3 16.86 -52.53 21.04
C TYR A 3 16.10 -51.71 19.97
N LYS A 4 15.55 -52.36 18.94
CA LYS A 4 14.71 -51.69 17.93
C LYS A 4 13.36 -51.26 18.52
N LEU A 5 12.78 -52.08 19.39
CA LEU A 5 11.53 -51.76 20.10
C LEU A 5 11.72 -50.60 21.09
N ILE A 6 12.84 -50.61 21.85
CA ILE A 6 13.21 -49.55 22.79
C ILE A 6 13.46 -48.23 22.05
N PHE A 7 14.15 -48.27 20.90
CA PHE A 7 14.38 -47.09 20.08
C PHE A 7 13.07 -46.48 19.54
N ILE A 8 12.13 -47.32 19.09
CA ILE A 8 10.81 -46.87 18.64
C ILE A 8 9.99 -46.27 19.80
N LEU A 9 10.01 -46.89 20.98
CA LEU A 9 9.32 -46.37 22.17
C LEU A 9 9.91 -45.05 22.65
N LEU A 10 11.24 -44.90 22.60
CA LEU A 10 11.92 -43.63 22.89
C LEU A 10 11.54 -42.54 21.88
N LEU A 11 11.41 -42.88 20.60
CA LEU A 11 10.98 -41.96 19.56
C LEU A 11 9.52 -41.52 19.73
N ILE A 12 8.64 -42.45 20.09
CA ILE A 12 7.22 -42.15 20.39
C ILE A 12 7.15 -41.27 21.64
N ALA A 13 7.87 -41.61 22.71
CA ALA A 13 7.92 -40.80 23.92
C ALA A 13 8.48 -39.39 23.66
N PHE A 14 9.51 -39.27 22.84
CA PHE A 14 10.09 -37.99 22.42
C PHE A 14 9.11 -37.17 21.55
N SER A 15 8.41 -37.82 20.63
CA SER A 15 7.38 -37.17 19.79
C SER A 15 6.19 -36.69 20.64
N VAL A 16 5.71 -37.52 21.57
CA VAL A 16 4.63 -37.19 22.51
C VAL A 16 5.05 -36.04 23.44
N MET A 17 6.30 -36.02 23.90
CA MET A 17 6.87 -34.94 24.72
C MET A 17 7.00 -33.61 23.97
N LEU A 18 7.16 -33.63 22.65
CA LEU A 18 7.15 -32.43 21.81
C LEU A 18 5.73 -31.90 21.56
N ILE A 19 4.73 -32.78 21.55
CA ILE A 19 3.34 -32.43 21.20
C ILE A 19 2.51 -32.02 22.43
N LEU A 20 2.66 -32.67 23.58
CA LEU A 20 1.84 -32.37 24.77
C LEU A 20 1.92 -30.93 25.30
N PRO A 21 3.09 -30.26 25.37
CA PRO A 21 3.16 -28.91 25.90
C PRO A 21 2.68 -27.82 24.90
N THR A 22 2.35 -28.18 23.66
CA THR A 22 1.85 -27.24 22.64
C THR A 22 0.33 -27.28 22.47
N ILE A 23 -0.36 -28.27 23.07
CA ILE A 23 -1.82 -28.39 23.00
C ILE A 23 -2.44 -27.65 24.19
N GLY A 24 -2.71 -26.36 23.99
CA GLY A 24 -3.81 -25.68 24.69
C GLY A 24 -3.44 -24.46 25.53
N GLU A 25 -2.25 -24.39 26.14
CA GLU A 25 -1.86 -23.27 26.99
C GLU A 25 -0.88 -22.33 26.29
N LYS A 26 -1.32 -21.11 26.06
CA LYS A 26 -0.49 -20.03 25.51
C LYS A 26 -0.05 -19.11 26.62
N ARG A 27 1.08 -18.44 26.42
CA ARG A 27 1.60 -17.41 27.35
C ARG A 27 1.53 -16.06 26.66
N MET A 28 0.90 -15.08 27.30
CA MET A 28 0.84 -13.71 26.82
C MET A 28 1.58 -12.81 27.78
N ARG A 29 2.48 -11.98 27.26
CA ARG A 29 3.14 -10.91 27.99
C ARG A 29 2.46 -9.59 27.65
N ILE A 30 2.04 -8.85 28.67
CA ILE A 30 1.42 -7.54 28.58
C ILE A 30 2.39 -6.54 29.22
N ASP A 31 2.97 -5.65 28.43
CA ASP A 31 3.85 -4.59 28.91
C ASP A 31 3.00 -3.36 29.30
N LEU A 32 3.20 -2.88 30.53
CA LEU A 32 2.44 -1.76 31.11
C LEU A 32 3.04 -0.42 30.66
N ALA A 33 2.20 0.59 30.44
CA ALA A 33 2.67 1.95 30.15
C ALA A 33 3.22 2.62 31.42
N ALA A 34 4.20 3.53 31.28
CA ALA A 34 4.87 4.19 32.41
C ALA A 34 3.93 5.10 33.24
N ASP A 35 2.78 5.46 32.69
CA ASP A 35 1.71 6.27 33.26
C ASP A 35 0.48 5.43 33.72
N ALA A 36 0.59 4.09 33.76
CA ALA A 36 -0.51 3.22 34.12
C ALA A 36 -0.96 3.41 35.58
N THR A 37 -2.26 3.67 35.79
CA THR A 37 -2.84 3.86 37.12
C THR A 37 -3.20 2.52 37.75
N ALA A 38 -3.06 2.37 39.08
CA ALA A 38 -3.37 1.12 39.81
C ALA A 38 -4.79 0.58 39.55
N GLY A 39 -5.77 1.46 39.28
CA GLY A 39 -7.14 1.06 38.92
C GLY A 39 -7.27 0.40 37.54
N GLN A 40 -6.47 0.82 36.56
CA GLN A 40 -6.46 0.22 35.21
C GLN A 40 -5.83 -1.18 35.22
N ILE A 41 -4.85 -1.39 36.10
CA ILE A 41 -4.21 -2.70 36.31
C ILE A 41 -5.18 -3.68 36.98
N ASP A 42 -6.01 -3.22 37.91
CA ASP A 42 -7.04 -4.05 38.57
C ASP A 42 -8.18 -4.43 37.60
N GLU A 43 -8.61 -3.50 36.76
CA GLU A 43 -9.59 -3.76 35.70
C GLU A 43 -9.09 -4.78 34.67
N LEU A 44 -7.81 -4.66 34.29
CA LEU A 44 -7.15 -5.63 33.41
C LEU A 44 -7.09 -7.03 34.04
N LYS A 45 -6.80 -7.14 35.34
CA LYS A 45 -6.78 -8.43 36.05
C LYS A 45 -8.17 -9.07 36.13
N LYS A 46 -9.24 -8.28 36.30
CA LYS A 46 -10.63 -8.78 36.33
C LYS A 46 -11.10 -9.40 35.02
N ARG A 47 -10.50 -9.00 33.88
CA ARG A 47 -10.79 -9.61 32.57
C ARG A 47 -10.30 -11.06 32.45
N PHE A 48 -9.41 -11.51 33.34
CA PHE A 48 -8.92 -12.88 33.40
C PHE A 48 -9.40 -13.54 34.70
N PRO A 49 -10.54 -14.25 34.68
CA PRO A 49 -11.09 -14.85 35.88
C PRO A 49 -10.14 -15.89 36.48
N ALA A 50 -10.00 -15.86 37.81
CA ALA A 50 -9.18 -16.81 38.55
C ALA A 50 -9.74 -18.24 38.39
N GLY A 51 -8.95 -19.12 37.75
CA GLY A 51 -9.31 -20.52 37.50
C GLY A 51 -9.09 -20.97 36.05
N GLU A 52 -9.18 -20.07 35.06
CA GLU A 52 -8.86 -20.35 33.65
C GLU A 52 -7.49 -19.83 33.20
N TYR A 53 -6.96 -18.83 33.92
CA TYR A 53 -5.71 -18.15 33.61
C TYR A 53 -4.84 -18.03 34.86
N ASP A 54 -3.56 -18.33 34.71
CA ASP A 54 -2.51 -18.07 35.70
C ASP A 54 -1.83 -16.73 35.37
N ILE A 55 -1.69 -15.85 36.36
CA ILE A 55 -1.25 -14.46 36.16
C ILE A 55 0.00 -14.20 37.01
N GLU A 56 1.14 -14.05 36.35
CA GLU A 56 2.39 -13.60 36.98
C GLU A 56 2.58 -12.10 36.76
N SER A 57 2.58 -11.31 37.84
CA SER A 57 2.79 -9.86 37.79
C SER A 57 4.24 -9.51 38.10
N LYS A 58 4.92 -8.82 37.20
CA LYS A 58 6.22 -8.15 37.41
C LYS A 58 6.04 -6.63 37.35
N GLU A 59 7.01 -5.86 37.84
CA GLU A 59 6.90 -4.39 37.98
C GLU A 59 6.55 -3.65 36.68
N THR A 60 6.97 -4.17 35.52
CA THR A 60 6.77 -3.54 34.20
C THR A 60 5.94 -4.38 33.23
N ALA A 61 5.54 -5.59 33.61
CA ALA A 61 4.82 -6.50 32.73
C ALA A 61 4.00 -7.54 33.49
N ILE A 62 2.86 -7.93 32.92
CA ILE A 62 2.00 -9.00 33.40
C ILE A 62 2.08 -10.16 32.41
N THR A 63 2.33 -11.37 32.90
CA THR A 63 2.32 -12.59 32.09
C THR A 63 1.07 -13.38 32.42
N VAL A 64 0.23 -13.63 31.42
CA VAL A 64 -1.01 -14.41 31.54
C VAL A 64 -0.79 -15.74 30.82
N VAL A 65 -1.03 -16.86 31.51
CA VAL A 65 -0.91 -18.21 30.97
C VAL A 65 -2.27 -18.88 31.05
N GLY A 66 -2.78 -19.40 29.93
CA GLY A 66 -4.07 -20.09 29.95
C GLY A 66 -4.55 -20.55 28.58
N ARG A 67 -5.76 -21.10 28.56
CA ARG A 67 -6.43 -21.59 27.35
C ARG A 67 -7.24 -20.46 26.67
N ASN A 68 -7.49 -20.55 25.36
CA ASN A 68 -8.21 -19.51 24.58
C ASN A 68 -7.53 -18.13 24.45
N ILE A 69 -6.22 -18.02 24.65
CA ILE A 69 -5.50 -16.79 24.34
C ILE A 69 -5.32 -16.67 22.81
N THR A 70 -6.20 -15.91 22.16
CA THR A 70 -6.20 -15.67 20.70
C THR A 70 -5.61 -14.31 20.35
N ASP A 71 -5.32 -14.09 19.06
CA ASP A 71 -4.89 -12.77 18.56
C ASP A 71 -5.97 -11.69 18.77
N ALA A 72 -7.24 -12.06 18.79
CA ALA A 72 -8.35 -11.15 19.09
C ALA A 72 -8.30 -10.66 20.55
N VAL A 73 -8.05 -11.57 21.50
CA VAL A 73 -7.84 -11.23 22.92
C VAL A 73 -6.60 -10.34 23.07
N MET A 74 -5.50 -10.64 22.38
CA MET A 74 -4.30 -9.80 22.36
C MET A 74 -4.59 -8.37 21.88
N ASN A 75 -5.35 -8.24 20.79
CA ASN A 75 -5.62 -6.94 20.18
C ASN A 75 -6.60 -6.11 21.01
N ASP A 76 -7.57 -6.75 21.65
CA ASP A 76 -8.47 -6.11 22.62
C ASP A 76 -7.69 -5.57 23.84
N ILE A 77 -6.72 -6.34 24.36
CA ILE A 77 -5.84 -5.92 25.45
C ILE A 77 -4.93 -4.75 25.04
N ARG A 78 -4.42 -4.74 23.80
CA ARG A 78 -3.62 -3.62 23.27
C ARG A 78 -4.39 -2.31 23.21
N ASN A 79 -5.71 -2.37 23.07
CA ASN A 79 -6.57 -1.19 23.02
C ASN A 79 -7.02 -0.73 24.43
N HIS A 80 -6.63 -1.45 25.48
CA HIS A 80 -6.98 -1.08 26.85
C HIS A 80 -6.10 0.08 27.35
N PRO A 81 -6.70 1.10 28.00
CA PRO A 81 -5.92 2.19 28.60
C PRO A 81 -4.96 1.65 29.67
N GLY A 82 -3.69 2.08 29.63
CA GLY A 82 -2.62 1.63 30.54
C GLY A 82 -1.74 0.48 30.01
N VAL A 83 -2.06 -0.09 28.83
CA VAL A 83 -1.24 -1.12 28.17
C VAL A 83 -0.40 -0.47 27.06
N SER A 84 0.92 -0.67 27.11
CA SER A 84 1.85 -0.18 26.08
C SER A 84 1.96 -1.18 24.92
N ASN A 85 2.01 -2.48 25.23
CA ASN A 85 2.03 -3.55 24.24
C ASN A 85 1.55 -4.86 24.86
N ALA A 86 1.04 -5.77 24.01
CA ALA A 86 0.79 -7.15 24.38
C ALA A 86 1.33 -8.07 23.28
N VAL A 87 2.02 -9.14 23.67
CA VAL A 87 2.65 -10.12 22.77
C VAL A 87 2.42 -11.52 23.31
N ILE A 88 1.92 -12.42 22.46
CA ILE A 88 1.90 -13.85 22.78
C ILE A 88 3.33 -14.38 22.64
N LEU A 89 3.88 -14.93 23.72
CA LEU A 89 5.21 -15.50 23.77
C LEU A 89 5.20 -16.84 23.04
N GLN A 90 6.13 -16.99 22.10
CA GLN A 90 6.35 -18.20 21.34
C GLN A 90 6.87 -19.31 22.27
N HIS A 91 6.30 -20.51 22.18
CA HIS A 91 6.76 -21.65 22.99
C HIS A 91 8.18 -22.06 22.55
N TRP A 92 9.00 -22.62 23.44
CA TRP A 92 10.37 -23.04 23.08
C TRP A 92 10.37 -24.08 21.95
N ALA A 93 9.36 -24.95 21.89
CA ALA A 93 9.14 -25.90 20.80
C ALA A 93 8.77 -25.22 19.47
N GLU A 94 8.01 -24.12 19.51
CA GLU A 94 7.74 -23.28 18.34
C GLU A 94 9.02 -22.55 17.89
N GLY A 95 9.88 -22.10 18.80
CA GLY A 95 11.15 -21.45 18.44
C GLY A 95 12.18 -22.40 17.84
N ALA A 96 12.22 -23.66 18.29
CA ALA A 96 13.17 -24.67 17.82
C ALA A 96 12.74 -25.39 16.53
N PHE A 97 11.42 -25.52 16.27
CA PHE A 97 10.90 -26.25 15.11
C PHE A 97 10.12 -25.39 14.10
N MET A 98 9.60 -24.21 14.48
CA MET A 98 8.93 -23.27 13.57
C MET A 98 9.86 -22.11 13.19
N ALA A 99 11.07 -22.43 12.76
CA ALA A 99 11.96 -21.43 12.18
C ALA A 99 11.56 -21.20 10.71
N LYS A 100 10.74 -20.16 10.51
CA LYS A 100 10.46 -19.43 9.27
C LYS A 100 9.10 -19.74 8.61
N LYS A 101 8.35 -18.65 8.44
CA LYS A 101 6.96 -18.53 7.97
C LYS A 101 6.79 -19.18 6.58
N ILE A 102 5.81 -20.06 6.44
CA ILE A 102 5.38 -20.59 5.12
C ILE A 102 4.80 -19.43 4.30
N ASN A 103 5.18 -19.31 3.04
CA ASN A 103 4.59 -18.34 2.10
C ASN A 103 3.18 -18.82 1.74
N LEU A 104 2.17 -18.13 2.27
CA LEU A 104 0.77 -18.45 2.06
C LEU A 104 0.25 -17.65 0.85
N GLY A 105 -0.54 -18.30 -0.01
CA GLY A 105 -1.20 -17.62 -1.13
C GLY A 105 -2.23 -16.58 -0.67
N LEU A 106 -2.72 -15.77 -1.62
CA LEU A 106 -3.72 -14.72 -1.39
C LEU A 106 -4.96 -15.20 -0.62
N ASP A 107 -5.41 -16.43 -0.90
CA ASP A 107 -6.61 -17.00 -0.29
C ASP A 107 -6.43 -17.41 1.18
N LEU A 108 -5.19 -17.63 1.62
CA LEU A 108 -4.85 -18.09 2.97
C LEU A 108 -4.25 -16.98 3.84
N GLN A 109 -3.51 -16.04 3.24
CA GLN A 109 -2.92 -14.90 3.95
C GLN A 109 -3.81 -13.64 3.91
N GLY A 110 -4.86 -13.66 3.09
CA GLY A 110 -5.57 -12.46 2.69
C GLY A 110 -4.69 -11.56 1.80
N GLY A 111 -5.27 -10.48 1.31
CA GLY A 111 -4.60 -9.52 0.45
C GLY A 111 -5.54 -8.87 -0.55
N MET A 112 -4.97 -8.42 -1.66
CA MET A 112 -5.67 -7.61 -2.65
C MET A 112 -5.35 -8.08 -4.08
N HIS A 113 -6.39 -8.22 -4.88
CA HIS A 113 -6.36 -8.49 -6.31
C HIS A 113 -6.95 -7.29 -7.05
N LEU A 114 -6.21 -6.77 -8.02
CA LEU A 114 -6.57 -5.59 -8.82
C LEU A 114 -6.35 -5.90 -10.30
N VAL A 115 -7.28 -5.46 -11.14
CA VAL A 115 -7.11 -5.40 -12.59
C VAL A 115 -7.24 -3.97 -13.05
N LEU A 116 -6.16 -3.44 -13.62
CA LEU A 116 -6.07 -2.08 -14.13
C LEU A 116 -6.14 -2.09 -15.66
N GLN A 117 -6.97 -1.25 -16.27
CA GLN A 117 -6.99 -0.97 -17.71
C GLN A 117 -6.25 0.32 -18.02
N ALA A 118 -5.38 0.32 -19.03
CA ALA A 118 -4.80 1.52 -19.59
C ALA A 118 -5.81 2.28 -20.46
N ASP A 119 -5.96 3.58 -20.20
CA ASP A 119 -6.80 4.50 -20.98
C ASP A 119 -5.98 5.21 -22.06
N PHE A 120 -5.83 4.54 -23.20
CA PHE A 120 -5.11 5.09 -24.35
C PHE A 120 -5.85 6.23 -25.05
N LYS A 121 -7.17 6.36 -24.86
CA LYS A 121 -7.99 7.37 -25.55
C LYS A 121 -7.57 8.79 -25.18
N LYS A 122 -7.18 9.01 -23.92
CA LYS A 122 -6.68 10.31 -23.46
C LYS A 122 -5.39 10.72 -24.15
N ILE A 123 -4.46 9.79 -24.33
CA ILE A 123 -3.18 10.04 -25.01
C ILE A 123 -3.43 10.38 -26.48
N GLU A 124 -4.26 9.59 -27.17
CA GLU A 124 -4.64 9.85 -28.56
C GLU A 124 -5.32 11.22 -28.75
N SER A 125 -6.07 11.69 -27.74
CA SER A 125 -6.73 12.99 -27.78
C SER A 125 -5.79 14.18 -27.50
N LYS A 126 -4.71 13.99 -26.73
CA LYS A 126 -3.72 15.02 -26.39
C LYS A 126 -2.62 15.15 -27.46
N SER A 127 -2.39 14.14 -28.29
CA SER A 127 -1.40 14.21 -29.38
C SER A 127 -1.87 15.12 -30.54
N PRO A 128 -1.03 16.08 -31.01
CA PRO A 128 -1.40 17.05 -32.05
C PRO A 128 -1.83 16.42 -33.38
N ASP A 129 -1.33 15.21 -33.71
CA ASP A 129 -1.64 14.51 -34.97
C ASP A 129 -2.83 13.53 -34.90
N LYS A 130 -3.49 13.36 -33.74
CA LYS A 130 -4.56 12.36 -33.52
C LYS A 130 -4.23 10.96 -34.07
N LYS A 131 -2.95 10.58 -34.03
CA LYS A 131 -2.48 9.28 -34.51
C LYS A 131 -2.96 8.18 -33.54
N LYS A 132 -3.64 7.17 -34.06
CA LYS A 132 -3.99 5.97 -33.28
C LYS A 132 -2.71 5.22 -32.88
N LEU A 133 -2.63 4.80 -31.62
CA LEU A 133 -1.50 4.05 -31.10
C LEU A 133 -1.49 2.64 -31.71
N THR A 134 -0.31 2.19 -32.13
CA THR A 134 -0.08 0.83 -32.63
C THR A 134 -0.06 -0.15 -31.47
N GLU A 135 -0.43 -1.42 -31.68
CA GLU A 135 -0.38 -2.46 -30.64
C GLU A 135 1.02 -2.61 -29.99
N LYS A 136 2.09 -2.33 -30.75
CA LYS A 136 3.46 -2.28 -30.20
C LYS A 136 3.66 -1.13 -29.22
N GLU A 137 3.22 0.08 -29.56
CA GLU A 137 3.33 1.27 -28.71
C GLU A 137 2.50 1.10 -27.43
N LYS A 138 1.29 0.54 -27.53
CA LYS A 138 0.46 0.19 -26.36
C LYS A 138 1.16 -0.80 -25.43
N THR A 139 1.80 -1.83 -25.99
CA THR A 139 2.53 -2.84 -25.22
C THR A 139 3.73 -2.22 -24.51
N GLU A 140 4.50 -1.36 -25.19
CA GLU A 140 5.64 -0.66 -24.59
C GLU A 140 5.23 0.25 -23.44
N LEU A 141 4.18 1.06 -23.62
CA LEU A 141 3.63 1.92 -22.58
C LEU A 141 3.12 1.11 -21.38
N THR A 142 2.45 -0.02 -21.64
CA THR A 142 1.96 -0.93 -20.58
C THR A 142 3.12 -1.56 -19.81
N GLN A 143 4.19 -1.96 -20.50
CA GLN A 143 5.39 -2.52 -19.87
C GLN A 143 6.11 -1.49 -19.00
N GLN A 144 6.24 -0.24 -19.46
CA GLN A 144 6.78 0.85 -18.67
C GLN A 144 5.93 1.14 -17.43
N ALA A 145 4.59 1.14 -17.58
CA ALA A 145 3.68 1.28 -16.45
C ALA A 145 3.83 0.14 -15.44
N LEU A 146 4.02 -1.11 -15.91
CA LEU A 146 4.23 -2.27 -15.05
C LEU A 146 5.49 -2.13 -14.19
N GLU A 147 6.60 -1.67 -14.76
CA GLU A 147 7.85 -1.44 -14.02
C GLU A 147 7.69 -0.36 -12.94
N LEU A 148 6.98 0.72 -13.27
CA LEU A 148 6.70 1.78 -12.33
C LEU A 148 5.80 1.33 -11.17
N ILE A 149 4.76 0.56 -11.48
CA ILE A 149 3.86 -0.02 -10.48
C ILE A 149 4.60 -0.98 -9.55
N ARG A 150 5.52 -1.79 -10.09
CA ARG A 150 6.36 -2.68 -9.29
C ARG A 150 7.19 -1.89 -8.27
N ASN A 151 7.89 -0.84 -8.72
CA ASN A 151 8.68 0.02 -7.85
C ASN A 151 7.82 0.73 -6.76
N ARG A 152 6.58 1.08 -7.09
CA ARG A 152 5.62 1.67 -6.15
C ARG A 152 5.15 0.68 -5.08
N ILE A 153 4.93 -0.58 -5.48
CA ILE A 153 4.42 -1.65 -4.62
C ILE A 153 5.49 -2.16 -3.66
N ASP A 154 6.74 -2.28 -4.10
CA ASP A 154 7.84 -2.85 -3.30
C ASP A 154 8.03 -2.10 -1.96
N LYS A 155 7.69 -0.81 -1.90
CA LYS A 155 7.77 0.02 -0.69
C LYS A 155 6.74 -0.32 0.38
N PHE A 156 5.67 -1.04 0.04
CA PHE A 156 4.62 -1.43 0.98
C PHE A 156 4.95 -2.72 1.74
N GLY A 157 6.10 -3.34 1.48
CA GLY A 157 6.57 -4.51 2.21
C GLY A 157 5.67 -5.73 2.03
N VAL A 158 5.00 -5.83 0.88
CA VAL A 158 4.18 -6.99 0.50
C VAL A 158 5.08 -8.20 0.23
N ALA A 159 4.65 -9.38 0.64
CA ALA A 159 5.37 -10.61 0.34
C ALA A 159 5.13 -10.94 -1.14
N GLU A 160 6.18 -11.02 -1.95
CA GLU A 160 6.15 -11.57 -3.33
C GLU A 160 4.96 -11.07 -4.19
N PRO A 161 4.90 -9.77 -4.54
CA PRO A 161 3.82 -9.25 -5.38
C PRO A 161 3.83 -9.91 -6.76
N SER A 162 2.67 -10.38 -7.23
CA SER A 162 2.51 -10.88 -8.60
C SER A 162 1.93 -9.77 -9.46
N ILE A 163 2.73 -9.23 -10.37
CA ILE A 163 2.30 -8.19 -11.32
C ILE A 163 2.51 -8.76 -12.72
N ARG A 164 1.43 -8.91 -13.47
CA ARG A 164 1.45 -9.53 -14.80
C ARG A 164 0.61 -8.72 -15.78
N PRO A 165 1.06 -8.54 -17.03
CA PRO A 165 0.20 -7.98 -18.06
C PRO A 165 -0.94 -8.96 -18.38
N ARG A 166 -2.15 -8.44 -18.56
CA ARG A 166 -3.36 -9.15 -19.00
C ARG A 166 -3.71 -8.65 -20.41
N GLY A 167 -3.14 -9.29 -21.42
CA GLY A 167 -3.24 -8.80 -22.81
C GLY A 167 -2.41 -7.53 -23.05
N ASN A 168 -2.87 -6.65 -23.95
CA ASN A 168 -2.12 -5.47 -24.38
C ASN A 168 -2.53 -4.18 -23.64
N GLU A 169 -3.64 -4.21 -22.89
CA GLU A 169 -4.27 -3.01 -22.34
C GLU A 169 -4.57 -3.12 -20.85
N ALA A 170 -4.28 -4.25 -20.20
CA ALA A 170 -4.56 -4.41 -18.78
C ALA A 170 -3.38 -5.01 -18.00
N ILE A 171 -3.33 -4.71 -16.71
CA ILE A 171 -2.32 -5.21 -15.77
C ILE A 171 -3.07 -5.85 -14.60
N GLU A 172 -2.76 -7.12 -14.34
CA GLU A 172 -3.24 -7.87 -13.19
C GLU A 172 -2.20 -7.79 -12.06
N ILE A 173 -2.67 -7.42 -10.87
CA ILE A 173 -1.84 -7.19 -9.69
C ILE A 173 -2.41 -8.01 -8.53
N GLN A 174 -1.59 -8.86 -7.94
CA GLN A 174 -1.92 -9.68 -6.77
C GLN A 174 -0.93 -9.39 -5.65
N LEU A 175 -1.45 -8.93 -4.53
CA LEU A 175 -0.69 -8.44 -3.39
C LEU A 175 -1.10 -9.20 -2.13
N PRO A 176 -0.43 -10.32 -1.82
CA PRO A 176 -0.75 -11.10 -0.62
C PRO A 176 -0.20 -10.39 0.63
N GLY A 177 -0.96 -10.46 1.72
CA GLY A 177 -0.54 -9.90 3.02
C GLY A 177 -0.48 -8.37 3.09
N VAL A 178 -1.19 -7.65 2.22
CA VAL A 178 -1.32 -6.18 2.30
C VAL A 178 -2.01 -5.78 3.61
N LYS A 179 -1.35 -4.95 4.43
CA LYS A 179 -1.91 -4.43 5.69
C LYS A 179 -2.97 -3.35 5.48
N ASP A 180 -2.74 -2.43 4.54
CA ASP A 180 -3.67 -1.34 4.20
C ASP A 180 -3.90 -1.28 2.67
N PRO A 181 -4.96 -1.93 2.17
CA PRO A 181 -5.34 -1.91 0.75
C PRO A 181 -5.60 -0.49 0.23
N ARG A 182 -6.11 0.41 1.07
CA ARG A 182 -6.49 1.77 0.65
C ARG A 182 -5.26 2.64 0.37
N ALA A 183 -4.21 2.51 1.18
CA ALA A 183 -2.95 3.21 0.93
C ALA A 183 -2.28 2.76 -0.38
N VAL A 184 -2.29 1.45 -0.64
CA VAL A 184 -1.75 0.88 -1.89
C VAL A 184 -2.55 1.36 -3.10
N LYS A 185 -3.88 1.31 -3.03
CA LYS A 185 -4.76 1.83 -4.09
C LYS A 185 -4.46 3.28 -4.44
N ARG A 186 -4.29 4.15 -3.44
CA ARG A 186 -3.90 5.56 -3.66
C ARG A 186 -2.54 5.67 -4.35
N ALA A 187 -1.57 4.85 -3.98
CA ALA A 187 -0.24 4.89 -4.57
C ALA A 187 -0.18 4.39 -6.02
N ILE A 188 -0.98 3.38 -6.37
CA ILE A 188 -1.04 2.83 -7.73
C ILE A 188 -1.93 3.70 -8.63
N GLY A 189 -3.07 4.19 -8.12
CA GLY A 189 -4.04 4.97 -8.89
C GLY A 189 -3.64 6.43 -9.13
N THR A 190 -2.59 6.93 -8.50
CA THR A 190 -2.08 8.29 -8.78
C THR A 190 -1.15 8.24 -9.98
N THR A 191 -1.52 8.85 -11.11
CA THR A 191 -0.67 8.97 -12.32
C THR A 191 0.68 9.57 -11.98
N GLY A 192 0.68 10.62 -11.15
CA GLY A 192 1.90 11.27 -10.70
C GLY A 192 2.53 12.11 -11.81
N GLN A 193 1.71 12.72 -12.66
CA GLN A 193 2.20 13.64 -13.67
C GLN A 193 2.47 14.98 -13.00
N VAL A 194 3.73 15.42 -13.05
CA VAL A 194 4.16 16.75 -12.61
C VAL A 194 4.59 17.52 -13.84
N GLU A 195 3.98 18.67 -14.06
CA GLU A 195 4.29 19.52 -15.20
C GLU A 195 4.41 20.97 -14.75
N TYR A 196 5.38 21.67 -15.34
CA TYR A 196 5.53 23.09 -15.21
C TYR A 196 5.04 23.73 -16.50
N ARG A 197 4.08 24.64 -16.39
CA ARG A 197 3.49 25.35 -17.53
C ARG A 197 3.49 26.85 -17.24
N LEU A 198 3.72 27.66 -18.27
CA LEU A 198 3.63 29.11 -18.13
C LEU A 198 2.15 29.52 -18.00
N VAL A 199 1.87 30.43 -17.08
CA VAL A 199 0.56 31.03 -16.91
C VAL A 199 0.40 32.22 -17.85
N ASP A 200 -0.76 32.32 -18.48
CA ASP A 200 -1.18 33.51 -19.21
C ASP A 200 -2.10 34.33 -18.30
N ASP A 201 -1.56 35.41 -17.73
CA ASP A 201 -2.26 36.22 -16.73
C ASP A 201 -3.48 36.96 -17.30
N GLU A 202 -3.45 37.33 -18.59
CA GLU A 202 -4.56 38.01 -19.26
C GLU A 202 -5.79 37.10 -19.35
N TYR A 203 -5.61 35.89 -19.88
CA TYR A 203 -6.71 34.92 -20.00
C TYR A 203 -7.11 34.33 -18.65
N SER A 204 -6.18 34.22 -17.70
CA SER A 204 -6.52 33.85 -16.31
C SER A 204 -7.45 34.88 -15.68
N GLY A 205 -7.20 36.17 -15.91
CA GLY A 205 -8.08 37.26 -15.47
C GLY A 205 -9.48 37.18 -16.11
N LYS A 206 -9.55 37.04 -17.44
CA LYS A 206 -10.82 36.88 -18.17
C LYS A 206 -11.62 35.66 -17.68
N ALA A 207 -10.94 34.54 -17.41
CA ALA A 207 -11.58 33.34 -16.87
C ALA A 207 -12.12 33.57 -15.45
N ALA A 208 -11.38 34.27 -14.59
CA ALA A 208 -11.84 34.62 -13.25
C ALA A 208 -13.06 35.57 -13.29
N GLU A 209 -13.08 36.53 -14.22
CA GLU A 209 -14.22 37.42 -14.44
C GLU A 209 -15.44 36.69 -14.99
N TRP A 210 -15.24 35.75 -15.92
CA TRP A 210 -16.32 34.90 -16.43
C TRP A 210 -16.91 34.07 -15.29
N LEU A 211 -16.06 33.46 -14.46
CA LEU A 211 -16.50 32.64 -13.34
C LEU A 211 -17.29 33.48 -12.33
N SER A 212 -16.79 34.66 -11.98
CA SER A 212 -17.45 35.56 -11.02
C SER A 212 -18.82 36.04 -11.50
N ARG A 213 -19.03 36.13 -12.81
CA ARG A 213 -20.33 36.52 -13.41
C ARG A 213 -21.34 35.38 -13.43
N ASN A 214 -20.89 34.16 -13.72
CA ASN A 214 -21.78 33.01 -13.93
C ASN A 214 -21.94 32.12 -12.68
N TYR A 215 -21.01 32.20 -11.72
CA TYR A 215 -20.92 31.33 -10.53
C TYR A 215 -20.75 32.14 -9.24
N ARG A 216 -21.55 33.19 -9.06
CA ARG A 216 -21.41 34.11 -7.93
C ARG A 216 -21.80 33.50 -6.57
N ASP A 217 -22.80 32.60 -6.58
CA ASP A 217 -23.41 32.03 -5.36
C ASP A 217 -23.35 30.49 -5.31
N GLN A 218 -22.60 29.87 -6.23
CA GLN A 218 -22.47 28.41 -6.32
C GLN A 218 -21.05 27.98 -5.97
N SER A 219 -20.93 26.98 -5.11
CA SER A 219 -19.66 26.31 -4.88
C SER A 219 -19.19 25.63 -6.16
N LEU A 220 -17.91 25.78 -6.48
CA LEU A 220 -17.30 25.08 -7.60
C LEU A 220 -17.48 23.56 -7.44
N PRO A 221 -17.85 22.83 -8.51
CA PRO A 221 -18.03 21.39 -8.45
C PRO A 221 -16.71 20.69 -8.10
N GLU A 222 -16.76 19.68 -7.23
CA GLU A 222 -15.59 18.87 -6.86
C GLU A 222 -15.39 17.67 -7.81
N ASP A 223 -16.43 17.28 -8.54
CA ASP A 223 -16.42 16.16 -9.47
C ASP A 223 -15.68 16.52 -10.78
N ALA A 224 -14.84 15.59 -11.26
CA ALA A 224 -13.99 15.80 -12.43
C ALA A 224 -14.79 16.00 -13.73
N ALA A 225 -15.89 15.28 -13.92
CA ALA A 225 -16.70 15.42 -15.15
C ALA A 225 -17.42 16.78 -15.19
N SER A 226 -17.95 17.21 -14.04
CA SER A 226 -18.59 18.51 -13.89
C SER A 226 -17.60 19.67 -14.06
N GLN A 227 -16.38 19.52 -13.54
CA GLN A 227 -15.30 20.50 -13.73
C GLN A 227 -14.90 20.63 -15.20
N ASN A 228 -14.73 19.51 -15.90
CA ASN A 228 -14.35 19.53 -17.31
C ASN A 228 -15.41 20.21 -18.17
N LYS A 229 -16.70 20.02 -17.85
CA LYS A 229 -17.79 20.73 -18.51
C LYS A 229 -17.72 22.24 -18.26
N LEU A 230 -17.51 22.65 -17.01
CA LEU A 230 -17.38 24.06 -16.63
C LEU A 230 -16.17 24.73 -17.31
N LEU A 231 -15.03 24.05 -17.37
CA LEU A 231 -13.83 24.52 -18.07
C LEU A 231 -14.08 24.64 -19.58
N ALA A 232 -14.82 23.71 -20.17
CA ALA A 232 -15.22 23.77 -21.58
C ALA A 232 -16.13 24.98 -21.83
N ASP A 233 -17.18 25.17 -21.03
CA ASP A 233 -18.11 26.30 -21.14
C ASP A 233 -17.36 27.65 -20.97
N MET A 234 -16.42 27.72 -20.02
CA MET A 234 -15.52 28.86 -19.84
C MET A 234 -14.66 29.11 -21.08
N SER A 235 -14.04 28.07 -21.62
CA SER A 235 -13.13 28.19 -22.77
C SER A 235 -13.84 28.76 -24.00
N VAL A 236 -15.12 28.40 -24.21
CA VAL A 236 -15.97 28.96 -25.27
C VAL A 236 -16.33 30.41 -24.95
N GLY A 237 -16.72 30.70 -23.72
CA GLY A 237 -17.15 32.04 -23.30
C GLY A 237 -16.07 33.12 -23.31
N ILE A 238 -14.78 32.74 -23.23
CA ILE A 238 -13.64 33.67 -23.29
C ILE A 238 -12.88 33.61 -24.62
N GLU A 239 -13.36 32.82 -25.58
CA GLU A 239 -12.70 32.57 -26.87
C GLU A 239 -11.23 32.16 -26.69
N LEU A 240 -11.00 31.13 -25.87
CA LEU A 240 -9.65 30.72 -25.50
C LEU A 240 -8.88 30.23 -26.74
N PRO A 241 -7.68 30.79 -27.05
CA PRO A 241 -6.89 30.35 -28.19
C PRO A 241 -6.39 28.91 -28.00
N ALA A 242 -6.24 28.17 -29.10
CA ALA A 242 -5.82 26.76 -29.08
C ALA A 242 -4.43 26.49 -28.48
N ARG A 243 -3.62 27.52 -28.21
CA ARG A 243 -2.33 27.39 -27.51
C ARG A 243 -2.47 27.32 -25.98
N LEU A 244 -3.64 27.69 -25.45
CA LEU A 244 -3.92 27.76 -24.02
C LEU A 244 -4.89 26.66 -23.58
N GLU A 245 -4.82 26.32 -22.31
CA GLU A 245 -5.68 25.37 -21.62
C GLU A 245 -6.07 25.95 -20.26
N LEU A 246 -7.32 25.78 -19.85
CA LEU A 246 -7.78 26.21 -18.54
C LEU A 246 -7.74 25.03 -17.56
N LEU A 247 -7.13 25.24 -16.40
CA LEU A 247 -7.19 24.32 -15.27
C LEU A 247 -7.58 25.09 -14.01
N PHE A 248 -8.14 24.40 -13.01
CA PHE A 248 -8.39 25.02 -11.71
C PHE A 248 -7.14 25.00 -10.82
N ASN A 249 -6.94 26.10 -10.11
CA ASN A 249 -6.08 26.14 -8.93
C ASN A 249 -6.79 25.48 -7.75
N TRP A 250 -6.07 24.63 -7.03
CA TRP A 250 -6.58 23.89 -5.89
C TRP A 250 -5.90 24.36 -4.61
N ASP A 251 -6.70 24.94 -3.71
CA ASP A 251 -6.22 25.46 -2.43
C ASP A 251 -6.87 24.73 -1.26
N ARG A 252 -6.19 24.76 -0.11
CA ARG A 252 -6.59 24.11 1.12
C ARG A 252 -7.45 25.06 1.94
N LYS A 253 -8.70 24.71 2.18
CA LYS A 253 -9.58 25.50 3.06
C LYS A 253 -9.13 25.36 4.51
N LYS A 254 -8.90 26.50 5.19
CA LYS A 254 -8.35 26.56 6.57
C LYS A 254 -9.21 25.84 7.61
N ASP A 255 -10.53 25.80 7.43
CA ASP A 255 -11.46 25.22 8.42
C ASP A 255 -11.54 23.69 8.37
N THR A 256 -11.57 23.12 7.16
CA THR A 256 -11.85 21.69 6.93
C THR A 256 -10.62 20.89 6.55
N ASN A 257 -9.48 21.56 6.34
CA ASN A 257 -8.24 20.98 5.81
C ASN A 257 -8.38 20.25 4.46
N LYS A 258 -9.53 20.43 3.79
CA LYS A 258 -9.90 19.83 2.51
C LYS A 258 -9.40 20.70 1.36
N ILE A 259 -8.91 20.05 0.31
CA ILE A 259 -8.47 20.71 -0.92
C ILE A 259 -9.68 20.91 -1.82
N ILE A 260 -9.93 22.17 -2.23
CA ILE A 260 -11.05 22.54 -3.09
C ILE A 260 -10.55 23.37 -4.28
N PRO A 261 -11.21 23.30 -5.45
CA PRO A 261 -10.94 24.22 -6.54
C PRO A 261 -11.26 25.65 -6.09
N ALA A 262 -10.35 26.58 -6.39
CA ALA A 262 -10.42 27.98 -5.96
C ALA A 262 -10.71 28.92 -7.13
N TYR A 263 -9.86 28.94 -8.16
CA TYR A 263 -10.00 29.83 -9.32
C TYR A 263 -9.40 29.21 -10.59
N PRO A 264 -9.91 29.57 -11.79
CA PRO A 264 -9.38 29.08 -13.05
C PRO A 264 -8.06 29.80 -13.41
N VAL A 265 -7.14 29.06 -14.02
CA VAL A 265 -5.83 29.53 -14.46
C VAL A 265 -5.64 29.09 -15.91
N ALA A 266 -5.32 30.04 -16.78
CA ALA A 266 -4.99 29.78 -18.17
C ALA A 266 -3.50 29.45 -18.28
N LEU A 267 -3.20 28.27 -18.82
CA LEU A 267 -1.86 27.72 -18.97
C LEU A 267 -1.52 27.56 -20.44
N VAL A 268 -0.26 27.76 -20.79
CA VAL A 268 0.25 27.38 -22.11
C VAL A 268 0.29 25.84 -22.20
N ARG A 269 -0.22 25.28 -23.30
CA ARG A 269 -0.27 23.81 -23.52
C ARG A 269 1.11 23.18 -23.62
N GLU A 270 2.09 23.95 -24.10
CA GLU A 270 3.49 23.52 -24.16
C GLU A 270 4.04 23.35 -22.75
N VAL A 271 4.48 22.12 -22.44
CA VAL A 271 5.07 21.78 -21.14
C VAL A 271 6.49 22.32 -21.10
N ALA A 272 6.74 23.24 -20.17
CA ALA A 272 8.01 23.92 -20.01
C ALA A 272 9.06 23.03 -19.33
N LEU A 273 8.65 22.25 -18.33
CA LEU A 273 9.46 21.24 -17.67
C LEU A 273 8.54 20.08 -17.25
N ALA A 274 8.90 18.85 -17.58
CA ALA A 274 8.15 17.67 -17.18
C ALA A 274 8.78 17.00 -15.95
N GLY A 275 8.03 16.17 -15.25
CA GLY A 275 8.54 15.37 -14.13
C GLY A 275 9.71 14.45 -14.53
N SER A 276 9.76 13.99 -15.78
CA SER A 276 10.88 13.21 -16.33
C SER A 276 12.19 14.00 -16.44
N ASP A 277 12.13 15.33 -16.45
CA ASP A 277 13.30 16.21 -16.46
C ASP A 277 13.88 16.39 -15.03
N ILE A 278 13.31 15.74 -14.02
CA ILE A 278 13.74 15.79 -12.61
C ILE A 278 14.56 14.55 -12.25
N SER A 279 15.77 14.75 -11.71
CA SER A 279 16.68 13.66 -11.34
C SER A 279 16.54 13.21 -9.89
N LYS A 280 16.33 14.15 -8.96
CA LYS A 280 16.22 13.88 -7.52
C LYS A 280 15.21 14.82 -6.89
N ALA A 281 14.48 14.32 -5.89
CA ALA A 281 13.61 15.13 -5.04
C ALA A 281 13.76 14.72 -3.58
N TRP A 282 13.64 15.67 -2.66
CA TRP A 282 13.62 15.41 -1.22
C TRP A 282 12.78 16.46 -0.49
N ILE A 283 12.41 16.10 0.72
CA ILE A 283 11.63 16.95 1.60
C ILE A 283 12.57 17.94 2.26
N GLY A 284 12.19 19.21 2.25
CA GLY A 284 12.86 20.24 3.01
C GLY A 284 11.86 21.26 3.52
N GLN A 285 12.37 22.39 3.96
CA GLN A 285 11.58 23.53 4.38
C GLN A 285 11.84 24.71 3.45
N ASP A 286 10.89 25.62 3.37
CA ASP A 286 11.09 26.93 2.77
C ASP A 286 11.68 27.92 3.78
N GLU A 287 11.93 29.16 3.34
CA GLU A 287 12.49 30.24 4.17
C GLU A 287 11.62 30.60 5.39
N TYR A 288 10.33 30.25 5.36
CA TYR A 288 9.36 30.51 6.42
C TYR A 288 9.11 29.28 7.32
N GLY A 289 9.85 28.19 7.13
CA GLY A 289 9.71 26.95 7.90
C GLY A 289 8.54 26.06 7.46
N SER A 290 7.84 26.40 6.37
CA SER A 290 6.79 25.57 5.78
C SER A 290 7.40 24.40 5.00
N LEU A 291 6.68 23.27 4.92
CA LEU A 291 7.17 22.10 4.19
C LEU A 291 7.22 22.36 2.68
N ALA A 292 8.33 22.01 2.05
CA ALA A 292 8.56 22.18 0.61
C ALA A 292 9.25 20.94 0.01
N VAL A 293 9.05 20.73 -1.29
CA VAL A 293 9.76 19.68 -2.04
C VAL A 293 10.91 20.31 -2.82
N HIS A 294 12.14 20.01 -2.42
CA HIS A 294 13.34 20.41 -3.15
C HIS A 294 13.64 19.38 -4.22
N PHE A 295 14.03 19.83 -5.40
CA PHE A 295 14.41 18.93 -6.48
C PHE A 295 15.58 19.45 -7.30
N THR A 296 16.26 18.51 -7.95
CA THR A 296 17.33 18.77 -8.91
C THR A 296 16.93 18.19 -10.25
N THR A 297 17.15 18.94 -11.32
CA THR A 297 16.84 18.50 -12.69
C THR A 297 17.94 17.59 -13.24
N THR A 298 17.68 17.00 -14.41
CA THR A 298 18.73 16.43 -15.26
C THR A 298 19.49 17.55 -15.97
N ALA A 299 20.59 17.22 -16.67
CA ALA A 299 21.33 18.19 -17.46
C ALA A 299 20.46 18.82 -18.58
N GLU A 300 19.63 18.01 -19.24
CA GLU A 300 18.68 18.48 -20.24
C GLU A 300 17.58 19.36 -19.61
N GLY A 301 17.04 18.92 -18.48
CA GLY A 301 16.04 19.66 -17.72
C GLY A 301 16.54 21.02 -17.22
N ALA A 302 17.82 21.11 -16.83
CA ALA A 302 18.43 22.36 -16.38
C ALA A 302 18.46 23.40 -17.50
N THR A 303 18.76 22.99 -18.73
CA THR A 303 18.73 23.87 -19.91
C THR A 303 17.31 24.35 -20.21
N LYS A 304 16.34 23.43 -20.28
CA LYS A 304 14.91 23.78 -20.47
C LYS A 304 14.44 24.76 -19.39
N PHE A 305 14.80 24.49 -18.14
CA PHE A 305 14.41 25.33 -17.01
C PHE A 305 15.08 26.71 -17.05
N ALA A 306 16.35 26.79 -17.43
CA ALA A 306 17.06 28.06 -17.61
C ALA A 306 16.44 28.90 -18.74
N ASP A 307 15.98 28.26 -19.83
CA ASP A 307 15.33 28.94 -20.95
C ASP A 307 13.95 29.47 -20.57
N VAL A 308 13.16 28.68 -19.86
CA VAL A 308 11.81 29.05 -19.39
C VAL A 308 11.88 30.17 -18.37
N THR A 309 12.85 30.13 -17.46
CA THR A 309 13.07 31.16 -16.42
C THR A 309 13.87 32.38 -16.91
N SER A 310 14.20 32.43 -18.21
CA SER A 310 14.92 33.56 -18.81
C SER A 310 14.17 34.89 -18.66
N LYS A 311 14.89 36.01 -18.84
CA LYS A 311 14.37 37.37 -18.68
C LYS A 311 13.08 37.66 -19.47
N LYS A 312 12.84 36.91 -20.55
CA LYS A 312 11.64 37.03 -21.40
C LYS A 312 10.34 36.72 -20.65
N ASN A 313 10.41 35.92 -19.58
CA ASN A 313 9.23 35.42 -18.86
C ASN A 313 9.13 35.92 -17.41
N TRP A 314 9.96 36.88 -16.96
CA TRP A 314 9.97 37.33 -15.57
C TRP A 314 8.65 37.95 -15.08
N THR A 315 7.85 38.49 -15.99
CA THR A 315 6.53 39.02 -15.64
C THR A 315 5.47 37.93 -15.49
N LYS A 316 5.76 36.69 -15.89
CA LYS A 316 4.81 35.57 -15.90
C LYS A 316 4.96 34.70 -14.66
N ARG A 317 3.88 33.95 -14.37
CA ARG A 317 3.88 32.89 -13.36
C ARG A 317 4.22 31.55 -14.00
N LEU A 318 4.91 30.70 -13.24
CA LEU A 318 5.17 29.31 -13.62
C LEU A 318 4.26 28.43 -12.78
N ALA A 319 3.20 27.89 -13.39
CA ALA A 319 2.29 26.97 -12.72
C ALA A 319 2.92 25.58 -12.57
N ILE A 320 2.71 25.00 -11.40
CA ILE A 320 3.07 23.63 -11.05
C ILE A 320 1.76 22.84 -11.05
N VAL A 321 1.62 22.00 -12.07
CA VAL A 321 0.44 21.16 -12.32
C VAL A 321 0.76 19.75 -11.86
N ILE A 322 -0.11 19.18 -11.03
CA ILE A 322 -0.01 17.81 -10.54
C ILE A 322 -1.33 17.12 -10.87
N ASP A 323 -1.30 16.10 -11.73
CA ASP A 323 -2.48 15.34 -12.19
C ASP A 323 -3.64 16.26 -12.64
N ASP A 324 -3.35 17.18 -13.59
CA ASP A 324 -4.28 18.19 -14.13
C ASP A 324 -4.82 19.21 -13.09
N LYS A 325 -4.21 19.30 -11.90
CA LYS A 325 -4.56 20.27 -10.85
C LYS A 325 -3.44 21.26 -10.63
N VAL A 326 -3.71 22.56 -10.74
CA VAL A 326 -2.70 23.59 -10.43
C VAL A 326 -2.58 23.70 -8.92
N ARG A 327 -1.42 23.37 -8.36
CA ARG A 327 -1.17 23.43 -6.92
C ARG A 327 -0.53 24.74 -6.49
N SER A 328 0.37 25.26 -7.32
CA SER A 328 1.14 26.46 -7.03
C SER A 328 1.48 27.18 -8.33
N ALA A 329 1.60 28.50 -8.30
CA ALA A 329 1.96 29.31 -9.47
C ALA A 329 2.86 30.50 -9.05
N PRO A 330 4.11 30.24 -8.61
CA PRO A 330 5.05 31.29 -8.24
C PRO A 330 5.39 32.21 -9.41
N ARG A 331 5.76 33.45 -9.08
CA ARG A 331 6.27 34.42 -10.04
C ARG A 331 7.74 34.13 -10.37
N LEU A 332 8.10 34.29 -11.63
CA LEU A 332 9.48 34.11 -12.10
C LEU A 332 10.29 35.40 -11.87
N ASN A 333 11.09 35.47 -10.82
CA ASN A 333 11.88 36.68 -10.54
C ASN A 333 13.36 36.56 -10.93
N VAL A 334 13.85 35.32 -11.05
CA VAL A 334 15.26 35.03 -11.32
C VAL A 334 15.36 33.92 -12.37
N GLN A 335 16.43 33.97 -13.16
CA GLN A 335 16.76 32.86 -14.05
C GLN A 335 17.49 31.77 -13.26
N ILE A 336 17.03 30.53 -13.38
CA ILE A 336 17.59 29.39 -12.66
C ILE A 336 18.45 28.57 -13.61
N THR A 337 19.76 28.76 -13.51
CA THR A 337 20.76 28.01 -14.30
C THR A 337 21.34 26.81 -13.56
N SER A 338 21.15 26.74 -12.24
CA SER A 338 21.69 25.67 -11.39
C SER A 338 20.94 24.34 -11.51
N GLY A 339 19.77 24.32 -12.17
CA GLY A 339 18.91 23.14 -12.23
C GLY A 339 18.33 22.72 -10.88
N GLN A 340 18.34 23.62 -9.88
CA GLN A 340 17.78 23.37 -8.55
C GLN A 340 16.57 24.26 -8.33
N ALA A 341 15.48 23.69 -7.84
CA ALA A 341 14.28 24.43 -7.51
C ALA A 341 13.53 23.79 -6.34
N MET A 342 12.60 24.55 -5.77
CA MET A 342 11.70 24.04 -4.75
C MET A 342 10.24 24.26 -5.16
N ILE A 343 9.38 23.31 -4.78
CA ILE A 343 7.93 23.41 -4.86
C ILE A 343 7.45 23.85 -3.48
N SER A 344 7.07 25.12 -3.36
CA SER A 344 6.48 25.68 -2.14
C SER A 344 4.95 25.74 -2.24
N GLY A 345 4.29 25.61 -1.08
CA GLY A 345 2.84 25.60 -0.95
C GLY A 345 2.41 25.15 0.45
N ASN A 346 1.11 25.23 0.72
CA ASN A 346 0.55 24.81 2.02
C ASN A 346 0.34 23.28 2.07
N PHE A 347 1.46 22.55 2.08
CA PHE A 347 1.47 21.09 2.01
C PHE A 347 1.52 20.42 3.39
N THR A 348 0.87 19.26 3.53
CA THR A 348 1.08 18.38 4.69
C THR A 348 2.27 17.44 4.47
N ILE A 349 2.76 16.85 5.57
CA ILE A 349 3.81 15.83 5.52
C ILE A 349 3.46 14.67 4.59
N GLU A 350 2.20 14.21 4.59
CA GLU A 350 1.72 13.15 3.71
C GLU A 350 1.74 13.55 2.23
N GLU A 351 1.35 14.79 1.92
CA GLU A 351 1.36 15.31 0.55
C GLU A 351 2.78 15.47 0.02
N VAL A 352 3.68 16.03 0.84
CA VAL A 352 5.10 16.20 0.47
C VAL A 352 5.77 14.84 0.28
N ASN A 353 5.48 13.85 1.14
CA ASN A 353 5.92 12.47 0.95
C ASN A 353 5.41 11.89 -0.38
N THR A 354 4.12 12.09 -0.68
CA THR A 354 3.48 11.58 -1.89
C THR A 354 4.06 12.25 -3.14
N LEU A 355 4.24 13.57 -3.12
CA LEU A 355 4.81 14.34 -4.23
C LEU A 355 6.28 14.00 -4.46
N THR A 356 7.08 13.93 -3.40
CA THR A 356 8.48 13.49 -3.49
C THR A 356 8.58 12.09 -4.09
N ARG A 357 7.67 11.19 -3.70
CA ARG A 357 7.60 9.83 -4.23
C ARG A 357 7.29 9.84 -5.73
N ILE A 358 6.24 10.57 -6.13
CA ILE A 358 5.83 10.73 -7.53
C ILE A 358 7.00 11.23 -8.39
N ILE A 359 7.70 12.27 -7.94
CA ILE A 359 8.82 12.85 -8.68
C ILE A 359 9.99 11.86 -8.78
N LYS A 360 10.29 11.10 -7.72
CA LYS A 360 11.38 10.09 -7.73
C LYS A 360 11.08 8.90 -8.62
N GLU A 361 9.84 8.43 -8.61
CA GLU A 361 9.43 7.22 -9.32
C GLU A 361 9.12 7.53 -10.79
N GLY A 362 8.76 8.78 -11.10
CA GLY A 362 8.31 9.18 -12.42
C GLY A 362 6.79 9.08 -12.57
N ALA A 363 6.30 9.74 -13.62
CA ALA A 363 4.89 9.73 -13.98
C ALA A 363 4.53 8.42 -14.69
N LEU A 364 3.30 7.94 -14.47
CA LEU A 364 2.75 6.85 -15.26
C LEU A 364 2.62 7.30 -16.73
N PRO A 365 3.10 6.48 -17.69
CA PRO A 365 3.04 6.82 -19.12
C PRO A 365 1.61 6.76 -19.67
N VAL A 366 0.70 6.08 -18.97
CA VAL A 366 -0.71 5.96 -19.31
C VAL A 366 -1.57 5.95 -18.05
N ASP A 367 -2.74 6.57 -18.13
CA ASP A 367 -3.73 6.56 -17.06
C ASP A 367 -4.29 5.15 -16.88
N LEU A 368 -4.40 4.70 -15.63
CA LEU A 368 -4.87 3.36 -15.28
C LEU A 368 -6.20 3.43 -14.53
N ASN A 369 -7.23 2.81 -15.10
CA ASN A 369 -8.55 2.70 -14.48
C ASN A 369 -8.72 1.31 -13.84
N ILE A 370 -9.29 1.25 -12.64
CA ILE A 370 -9.55 -0.02 -11.94
C ILE A 370 -10.83 -0.64 -12.52
N ILE A 371 -10.72 -1.78 -13.20
CA ILE A 371 -11.87 -2.53 -13.72
C ILE A 371 -12.41 -3.50 -12.66
N GLU A 372 -11.49 -4.15 -11.95
CA GLU A 372 -11.81 -5.21 -10.99
C GLU A 372 -10.98 -5.02 -9.73
N GLU A 373 -11.65 -5.11 -8.59
CA GLU A 373 -11.04 -5.01 -7.27
C GLU A 373 -11.65 -6.10 -6.38
N ARG A 374 -10.78 -6.96 -5.83
CA ARG A 374 -11.16 -7.94 -4.81
C ARG A 374 -10.18 -7.83 -3.66
N THR A 375 -10.70 -7.55 -2.47
CA THR A 375 -9.89 -7.53 -1.25
C THR A 375 -10.41 -8.59 -0.31
N VAL A 376 -9.51 -9.47 0.16
CA VAL A 376 -9.81 -10.50 1.15
C VAL A 376 -9.06 -10.19 2.44
N GLY A 377 -9.81 -10.17 3.55
CA GLY A 377 -9.24 -9.92 4.87
C GLY A 377 -8.40 -11.10 5.37
N PRO A 378 -7.32 -10.86 6.15
CA PRO A 378 -6.49 -11.93 6.71
C PRO A 378 -7.25 -12.92 7.61
N SER A 379 -8.35 -12.50 8.23
CA SER A 379 -9.14 -13.33 9.15
C SER A 379 -9.80 -14.53 8.47
N LEU A 380 -10.32 -14.35 7.25
CA LEU A 380 -10.94 -15.44 6.47
C LEU A 380 -9.94 -16.55 6.13
N GLY A 381 -8.69 -16.19 5.87
CA GLY A 381 -7.62 -17.13 5.61
C GLY A 381 -7.15 -17.86 6.88
N GLN A 382 -7.07 -17.16 8.01
CA GLN A 382 -6.71 -17.76 9.31
C GLN A 382 -7.71 -18.83 9.74
N ASP A 383 -9.01 -18.57 9.61
CA ASP A 383 -10.06 -19.55 9.95
C ASP A 383 -9.96 -20.81 9.09
N ALA A 384 -9.67 -20.65 7.80
CA ALA A 384 -9.47 -21.77 6.88
C ALA A 384 -8.21 -22.58 7.22
N ILE A 385 -7.11 -21.91 7.60
CA ILE A 385 -5.87 -22.57 8.04
C ILE A 385 -6.12 -23.36 9.32
N GLU A 386 -6.75 -22.75 10.33
CA GLU A 386 -7.02 -23.40 11.61
C GLU A 386 -7.94 -24.62 11.43
N GLY A 387 -9.01 -24.48 10.64
CA GLY A 387 -9.90 -25.58 10.29
C GLY A 387 -9.17 -26.71 9.54
N GLY A 388 -8.34 -26.37 8.56
CA GLY A 388 -7.55 -27.33 7.78
C GLY A 388 -6.55 -28.10 8.63
N VAL A 389 -5.84 -27.41 9.53
CA VAL A 389 -4.89 -28.05 10.47
C VAL A 389 -5.62 -28.98 11.44
N LYS A 390 -6.75 -28.55 12.03
CA LYS A 390 -7.56 -29.41 12.89
C LYS A 390 -8.05 -30.66 12.16
N ALA A 391 -8.58 -30.50 10.93
CA ALA A 391 -9.04 -31.61 10.12
C ALA A 391 -7.90 -32.58 9.74
N ALA A 392 -6.72 -32.05 9.40
CA ALA A 392 -5.54 -32.86 9.09
C ALA A 392 -5.06 -33.66 10.30
N ILE A 393 -4.99 -33.06 11.49
CA ILE A 393 -4.58 -33.74 12.72
C ILE A 393 -5.59 -34.84 13.10
N VAL A 394 -6.89 -34.53 13.05
CA VAL A 394 -7.95 -35.51 13.35
C VAL A 394 -7.95 -36.65 12.33
N GLY A 395 -7.80 -36.34 11.04
CA GLY A 395 -7.72 -37.33 9.97
C GLY A 395 -6.49 -38.23 10.08
N LEU A 396 -5.31 -37.65 10.32
CA LEU A 396 -4.07 -38.38 10.54
C LEU A 396 -4.18 -39.30 11.77
N GLY A 397 -4.72 -38.79 12.88
CA GLY A 397 -4.96 -39.58 14.09
C GLY A 397 -5.93 -40.74 13.85
N GLY A 398 -7.01 -40.50 13.10
CA GLY A 398 -7.98 -41.54 12.71
C GLY A 398 -7.34 -42.64 11.87
N ILE A 399 -6.51 -42.28 10.88
CA ILE A 399 -5.78 -43.24 10.04
C ILE A 399 -4.78 -44.05 10.88
N MET A 400 -4.00 -43.40 11.74
CA MET A 400 -3.04 -44.07 12.62
C MET A 400 -3.72 -45.08 13.55
N LEU A 401 -4.88 -44.69 14.11
CA LEU A 401 -5.69 -45.55 14.96
C LEU A 401 -6.24 -46.74 14.17
N PHE A 402 -6.77 -46.51 12.98
CA PHE A 402 -7.28 -47.57 12.10
C PHE A 402 -6.19 -48.59 11.72
N ILE A 403 -5.00 -48.12 11.32
CA ILE A 403 -3.85 -48.97 10.97
C ILE A 403 -3.41 -49.80 12.18
N LEU A 404 -3.40 -49.19 13.37
CA LEU A 404 -3.03 -49.87 14.61
C LEU A 404 -4.01 -50.99 14.99
N PHE A 405 -5.32 -50.74 14.87
CA PHE A 405 -6.34 -51.76 15.16
C PHE A 405 -6.35 -52.90 14.13
N TYR A 406 -6.23 -52.60 12.84
CA TYR A 406 -6.33 -53.59 11.78
C TYR A 406 -5.06 -54.46 11.64
N TYR A 407 -3.87 -53.85 11.71
CA TYR A 407 -2.59 -54.53 11.46
C TYR A 407 -1.78 -54.85 12.73
N LYS A 408 -2.30 -54.54 13.92
CA LYS A 408 -1.66 -54.81 15.22
C LYS A 408 -0.17 -54.38 15.25
N LEU A 409 0.75 -55.32 15.48
CA LEU A 409 2.19 -55.06 15.60
C LEU A 409 2.82 -54.54 14.30
N ALA A 410 2.34 -54.99 13.14
CA ALA A 410 2.79 -54.46 11.84
C ALA A 410 2.29 -53.03 11.60
N GLY A 411 1.11 -52.69 12.14
CA GLY A 411 0.57 -51.33 12.11
C GLY A 411 1.40 -50.33 12.88
N LEU A 412 2.03 -50.74 13.99
CA LEU A 412 2.96 -49.89 14.75
C LEU A 412 4.16 -49.47 13.89
N ILE A 413 4.72 -50.40 13.11
CA ILE A 413 5.87 -50.14 12.22
C ILE A 413 5.46 -49.21 11.08
N ALA A 414 4.26 -49.40 10.52
CA ALA A 414 3.71 -48.53 9.48
C ALA A 414 3.49 -47.10 9.99
N ASN A 415 2.96 -46.93 11.20
CA ASN A 415 2.75 -45.60 11.80
C ASN A 415 4.08 -44.87 12.05
N VAL A 416 5.14 -45.57 12.46
CA VAL A 416 6.49 -45.00 12.56
C VAL A 416 6.98 -44.50 11.19
N GLY A 417 6.75 -45.29 10.12
CA GLY A 417 7.06 -44.88 8.75
C GLY A 417 6.28 -43.66 8.30
N LEU A 418 4.99 -43.57 8.65
CA LEU A 418 4.12 -42.44 8.35
C LEU A 418 4.62 -41.15 9.04
N ILE A 419 4.92 -41.22 10.33
CA ILE A 419 5.46 -40.08 11.10
C ILE A 419 6.79 -39.63 10.49
N LEU A 420 7.68 -40.58 10.16
CA LEU A 420 8.96 -40.27 9.53
C LEU A 420 8.76 -39.57 8.17
N ASN A 421 7.81 -40.05 7.37
CA ASN A 421 7.46 -39.43 6.08
C ASN A 421 6.94 -38.00 6.26
N THR A 422 6.07 -37.76 7.23
CA THR A 422 5.57 -36.41 7.54
C THR A 422 6.70 -35.47 7.97
N ILE A 423 7.62 -35.93 8.83
CA ILE A 423 8.78 -35.16 9.27
C ILE A 423 9.73 -34.87 8.10
N LEU A 424 9.96 -35.81 7.19
CA LEU A 424 10.84 -35.64 6.03
C LEU A 424 10.23 -34.74 4.94
N CYS A 425 8.90 -34.73 4.80
CA CYS A 425 8.21 -33.89 3.83
C CYS A 425 8.18 -32.41 4.25
N TRP A 426 8.16 -32.14 5.56
CA TRP A 426 8.08 -30.79 6.13
C TRP A 426 9.19 -29.84 5.63
N PRO A 427 10.49 -30.22 5.65
CA PRO A 427 11.58 -29.43 5.04
C PRO A 427 11.41 -29.17 3.54
N SER A 428 10.81 -30.11 2.79
CA SER A 428 10.70 -29.99 1.32
C SER A 428 9.69 -28.93 0.89
N CYS A 429 8.75 -28.54 1.76
CA CYS A 429 7.79 -27.46 1.49
C CYS A 429 8.36 -26.05 1.73
N HIS A 430 9.62 -25.91 2.18
CA HIS A 430 10.22 -24.64 2.61
C HIS A 430 10.49 -23.61 1.48
N GLY A 431 9.95 -23.79 0.28
CA GLY A 431 10.06 -22.86 -0.84
C GLY A 431 8.92 -22.90 -1.86
N SER A 432 7.86 -23.67 -1.61
CA SER A 432 6.68 -23.73 -2.47
C SER A 432 5.54 -22.93 -1.84
N VAL A 433 4.96 -22.00 -2.61
CA VAL A 433 3.68 -21.37 -2.24
C VAL A 433 2.63 -22.48 -2.26
N LEU A 434 1.98 -22.75 -1.12
CA LEU A 434 0.89 -23.72 -1.04
C LEU A 434 -0.39 -23.06 -1.58
N PRO A 435 -0.88 -23.44 -2.78
CA PRO A 435 -2.24 -23.09 -3.18
C PRO A 435 -3.22 -23.86 -2.31
N SER A 436 -4.40 -23.30 -2.06
CA SER A 436 -5.49 -24.05 -1.46
C SER A 436 -5.91 -25.20 -2.41
N PRO A 437 -5.98 -26.47 -1.96
CA PRO A 437 -6.67 -27.49 -2.71
C PRO A 437 -8.14 -27.52 -2.28
N CYS A 438 -9.03 -27.49 -3.27
CA CYS A 438 -10.45 -27.85 -3.22
C CYS A 438 -11.38 -26.99 -2.37
N ARG A 439 -12.14 -26.11 -3.05
CA ARG A 439 -13.56 -25.92 -2.74
C ARG A 439 -14.36 -26.63 -3.82
N ALA A 440 -15.00 -27.74 -3.45
CA ALA A 440 -16.15 -28.30 -4.15
C ALA A 440 -17.41 -27.62 -3.62
#